data_AF-A0A6V8E561-F1
#
_entry.id   AF-A0A6V8E561-F1
#
_cell.length_a   1.000
_cell.length_b   1.000
_cell.length_c   1.000
_cell.angle_alpha   90.00
_cell.angle_beta   90.00
_cell.angle_gamma   90.00
#
_symmetry.space_group_name_H-M   'P 1'
#
loop_
_entity.id
_entity.type
_entity.pdbx_description
1 polymer ?
#
loop_
_entity_poly.entity_id
_entity_poly.type
_entity_poly.pdbx_seq_one_letter_code
_entity_poly.pdbx_strand_id
1 'polypeptide(L)'
;TDRDGWGDNQTVGAQRIDDFPFNPSQWRDTDGDGWGDNQTYGATQVDDFPFVPSQYRDSDGDGYGDNLTGFEGDVCIQSTPEEVDSGWISRYDRLGCRDVDRDGYSDPTDLWIAHPDGFADAFQDDPSQWYDTDGDGFGDNEEYYDGQTWRTSYRPDGCRTTAGESSFDRWGCPDGDKDGWSDPTSTWLASPGGSGDAWPEDPTQWHDSDGDGRGDNPRGTTADVCPTVAGTSVGPSSGGDRWGCKDTDGDGWSDLGDAFIHEPTQWRDSDGDGFGDRMTGHQGDACPETRGTSLLDRLGCRDTDGDGWSDPTESWPAHPFGSADAFPTEALQWMDTDQDGFGDLPLGAFRDDCPEETGQSRRDVQGCPDGNGDGWSDAYGDFAAAVAIMGEDPAASWLTYAVMSAGFLLGALGAVLVKGARRRRELLEQLMLDKETELMNSPGMGEVVPEMIPLDQLPQLPPTEGGEEPE
;
A
#
# COMPACT_ATOMS: atom_id res chain seq x y z
N THR A 1 -47.95 95.14 -23.39
CA THR A 1 -46.92 96.02 -22.82
C THR A 1 -47.07 96.02 -21.33
N ASP A 2 -46.66 94.89 -20.80
CA ASP A 2 -46.55 94.51 -19.39
C ASP A 2 -45.37 95.17 -18.65
N ARG A 3 -44.51 95.89 -19.38
CA ARG A 3 -43.47 96.83 -18.87
C ARG A 3 -42.28 96.13 -18.21
N ASP A 4 -41.94 94.95 -18.68
CA ASP A 4 -40.77 94.17 -18.29
C ASP A 4 -39.43 94.69 -18.89
N GLY A 5 -39.50 95.52 -19.93
CA GLY A 5 -38.34 96.08 -20.64
C GLY A 5 -37.95 95.34 -21.92
N TRP A 6 -38.80 94.41 -22.39
CA TRP A 6 -38.76 93.82 -23.71
C TRP A 6 -39.80 94.45 -24.64
N GLY A 7 -39.61 94.23 -25.95
CA GLY A 7 -40.36 94.94 -26.97
C GLY A 7 -41.54 94.14 -27.48
N ASP A 8 -42.76 94.47 -27.03
CA ASP A 8 -44.01 93.84 -27.48
C ASP A 8 -44.35 94.02 -28.97
N ASN A 9 -43.62 94.89 -29.69
CA ASN A 9 -43.89 95.21 -31.09
C ASN A 9 -42.93 94.46 -32.02
N GLN A 10 -43.36 93.27 -32.46
CA GLN A 10 -42.60 92.31 -33.27
C GLN A 10 -42.36 92.77 -34.73
N THR A 11 -41.81 93.97 -34.92
CA THR A 11 -41.37 94.45 -36.24
C THR A 11 -40.06 93.78 -36.65
N VAL A 12 -39.91 93.52 -37.95
CA VAL A 12 -38.68 92.93 -38.53
C VAL A 12 -37.48 93.82 -38.18
N GLY A 13 -36.58 93.32 -37.31
CA GLY A 13 -35.39 94.04 -36.82
C GLY A 13 -35.43 94.51 -35.36
N ALA A 14 -36.45 94.13 -34.58
CA ALA A 14 -36.49 94.38 -33.15
C ALA A 14 -35.32 93.67 -32.41
N GLN A 15 -34.59 94.42 -31.58
CA GLN A 15 -33.43 93.92 -30.82
C GLN A 15 -33.80 93.20 -29.51
N ARG A 16 -35.06 93.32 -29.08
CA ARG A 16 -35.65 92.69 -27.90
C ARG A 16 -37.06 92.25 -28.28
N ILE A 17 -37.16 91.05 -28.83
CA ILE A 17 -38.46 90.43 -29.14
C ILE A 17 -38.98 89.85 -27.83
N ASP A 18 -40.24 90.15 -27.55
CA ASP A 18 -40.97 89.62 -26.42
C ASP A 18 -41.94 88.54 -26.92
N ASP A 19 -41.70 87.30 -26.50
CA ASP A 19 -42.54 86.14 -26.82
C ASP A 19 -43.80 86.09 -25.92
N PHE A 20 -43.82 86.85 -24.82
CA PHE A 20 -44.94 86.91 -23.86
C PHE A 20 -45.45 88.35 -23.59
N PRO A 21 -46.12 89.02 -24.55
CA PRO A 21 -46.51 90.46 -24.48
C PRO A 21 -47.44 90.91 -23.33
N PHE A 22 -47.89 89.96 -22.52
CA PHE A 22 -48.83 90.16 -21.42
C PHE A 22 -48.33 89.59 -20.09
N ASN A 23 -47.18 88.92 -20.06
CA ASN A 23 -46.60 88.35 -18.86
C ASN A 23 -45.32 89.11 -18.50
N PRO A 24 -45.37 90.06 -17.54
CA PRO A 24 -44.23 90.91 -17.20
C PRO A 24 -43.02 90.17 -16.60
N SER A 25 -43.16 88.87 -16.35
CA SER A 25 -42.11 88.02 -15.81
C SER A 25 -41.47 87.11 -16.84
N GLN A 26 -41.96 87.07 -18.08
CA GLN A 26 -41.44 86.22 -19.15
C GLN A 26 -41.23 87.06 -20.41
N TRP A 27 -40.20 86.75 -21.19
CA TRP A 27 -39.87 87.48 -22.41
C TRP A 27 -39.33 86.60 -23.54
N ARG A 28 -39.04 85.32 -23.26
CA ARG A 28 -38.42 84.40 -24.21
C ARG A 28 -39.02 83.01 -24.06
N ASP A 29 -39.34 82.41 -25.19
CA ASP A 29 -39.80 81.02 -25.35
C ASP A 29 -38.85 80.34 -26.35
N THR A 30 -37.88 79.56 -25.85
CA THR A 30 -36.82 79.02 -26.72
C THR A 30 -37.31 77.88 -27.61
N ASP A 31 -38.24 77.05 -27.14
CA ASP A 31 -38.68 75.85 -27.86
C ASP A 31 -40.10 75.95 -28.45
N GLY A 32 -40.82 77.04 -28.15
CA GLY A 32 -42.06 77.45 -28.78
C GLY A 32 -43.30 76.77 -28.22
N ASP A 33 -43.24 76.27 -26.98
CA ASP A 33 -44.31 75.52 -26.34
C ASP A 33 -45.31 76.41 -25.58
N GLY A 34 -45.00 77.71 -25.45
CA GLY A 34 -45.80 78.69 -24.75
C GLY A 34 -45.52 78.78 -23.24
N TRP A 35 -44.41 78.25 -22.74
CA TRP A 35 -43.85 78.50 -21.41
C TRP A 35 -42.53 79.27 -21.52
N GLY A 36 -42.24 80.08 -20.50
CA GLY A 36 -41.16 81.06 -20.60
C GLY A 36 -39.89 80.64 -19.90
N ASP A 37 -38.74 80.85 -20.56
CA ASP A 37 -37.40 80.48 -20.10
C ASP A 37 -36.96 81.17 -18.78
N ASN A 38 -37.64 82.24 -18.35
CA ASN A 38 -37.17 83.05 -17.22
C ASN A 38 -37.53 82.41 -15.87
N GLN A 39 -36.53 81.80 -15.23
CA GLN A 39 -36.65 81.13 -13.92
C GLN A 39 -36.43 82.06 -12.71
N THR A 40 -36.49 83.39 -12.86
CA THR A 40 -36.29 84.29 -11.71
C THR A 40 -37.35 84.11 -10.64
N TYR A 41 -36.96 84.25 -9.37
CA TYR A 41 -37.89 84.16 -8.23
C TYR A 41 -39.10 85.09 -8.39
N GLY A 42 -40.31 84.51 -8.34
CA GLY A 42 -41.57 85.23 -8.52
C GLY A 42 -42.05 85.34 -9.97
N ALA A 43 -41.34 84.74 -10.93
CA ALA A 43 -41.83 84.58 -12.29
C ALA A 43 -43.04 83.63 -12.34
N THR A 44 -43.91 83.86 -13.32
CA THR A 44 -45.11 83.06 -13.60
C THR A 44 -45.00 82.44 -14.98
N GLN A 45 -45.62 81.28 -15.20
CA GLN A 45 -45.51 80.54 -16.47
C GLN A 45 -44.05 80.22 -16.81
N VAL A 46 -43.32 79.71 -15.81
CA VAL A 46 -41.92 79.31 -15.93
C VAL A 46 -41.84 77.96 -16.61
N ASP A 47 -40.93 77.83 -17.55
CA ASP A 47 -40.56 76.58 -18.18
C ASP A 47 -39.38 75.92 -17.47
N ASP A 48 -39.61 74.72 -16.94
CA ASP A 48 -38.58 73.90 -16.30
C ASP A 48 -37.69 73.18 -17.35
N PHE A 49 -38.16 73.05 -18.60
CA PHE A 49 -37.44 72.41 -19.71
C PHE A 49 -37.36 73.29 -20.98
N PRO A 50 -36.58 74.40 -20.97
CA PRO A 50 -36.53 75.41 -22.06
C PRO A 50 -36.11 74.96 -23.47
N PHE A 51 -35.86 73.67 -23.66
CA PHE A 51 -35.39 73.08 -24.92
C PHE A 51 -36.21 71.83 -25.33
N VAL A 52 -37.22 71.45 -24.55
CA VAL A 52 -38.00 70.23 -24.76
C VAL A 52 -39.47 70.63 -24.90
N PRO A 53 -39.96 70.93 -26.10
CA PRO A 53 -41.29 71.55 -26.28
C PRO A 53 -42.49 70.66 -25.88
N SER A 54 -42.22 69.42 -25.45
CA SER A 54 -43.23 68.50 -24.92
C SER A 54 -43.31 68.50 -23.38
N GLN A 55 -42.34 69.11 -22.70
CA GLN A 55 -42.24 69.20 -21.25
C GLN A 55 -42.10 70.66 -20.85
N TYR A 56 -42.81 71.07 -19.79
CA TYR A 56 -42.76 72.46 -19.32
C TYR A 56 -42.74 72.60 -17.80
N ARG A 57 -42.94 71.48 -17.08
CA ARG A 57 -43.11 71.47 -15.64
C ARG A 57 -42.47 70.22 -15.05
N ASP A 58 -41.74 70.42 -13.96
CA ASP A 58 -41.16 69.39 -13.10
C ASP A 58 -41.68 69.61 -11.66
N SER A 59 -42.67 68.81 -11.24
CA SER A 59 -43.37 69.06 -9.97
C SER A 59 -42.57 68.68 -8.72
N ASP A 60 -41.67 67.70 -8.79
CA ASP A 60 -40.88 67.20 -7.67
C ASP A 60 -39.37 67.47 -7.80
N GLY A 61 -38.93 67.97 -8.95
CA GLY A 61 -37.57 68.44 -9.19
C GLY A 61 -36.60 67.32 -9.57
N ASP A 62 -37.10 66.18 -10.02
CA ASP A 62 -36.30 64.99 -10.31
C ASP A 62 -35.60 65.03 -11.69
N GLY A 63 -35.95 66.02 -12.51
CA GLY A 63 -35.41 66.23 -13.85
C GLY A 63 -36.19 65.55 -14.97
N TYR A 64 -37.32 64.91 -14.68
CA TYR A 64 -38.27 64.38 -15.65
C TYR A 64 -39.54 65.23 -15.69
N GLY A 65 -40.11 65.42 -16.87
CA GLY A 65 -41.24 66.34 -17.03
C GLY A 65 -42.59 65.69 -16.75
N ASP A 66 -43.49 66.39 -16.05
CA ASP A 66 -44.82 65.92 -15.64
C ASP A 66 -45.70 65.40 -16.80
N ASN A 67 -45.42 65.80 -18.04
CA ASN A 67 -46.19 65.34 -19.20
C ASN A 67 -45.72 63.95 -19.64
N LEU A 68 -46.37 62.91 -19.13
CA LEU A 68 -46.09 61.51 -19.45
C LEU A 68 -46.07 61.19 -20.96
N THR A 69 -46.82 61.93 -21.78
CA THR A 69 -46.86 61.70 -23.24
C THR A 69 -45.75 62.43 -24.01
N GLY A 70 -45.00 63.28 -23.32
CA GLY A 70 -43.86 64.01 -23.86
C GLY A 70 -42.58 63.17 -23.89
N PHE A 71 -41.49 63.80 -24.33
CA PHE A 71 -40.16 63.22 -24.27
C PHE A 71 -39.77 62.98 -22.80
N GLU A 72 -39.32 61.77 -22.48
CA GLU A 72 -38.86 61.36 -21.13
C GLU A 72 -39.83 61.84 -20.03
N GLY A 73 -41.13 61.60 -20.25
CA GLY A 73 -42.16 61.99 -19.29
C GLY A 73 -42.07 61.19 -18.00
N ASP A 74 -42.23 61.89 -16.89
CA ASP A 74 -42.16 61.33 -15.55
C ASP A 74 -43.36 60.41 -15.26
N VAL A 75 -43.06 59.19 -14.82
CA VAL A 75 -44.04 58.20 -14.40
C VAL A 75 -44.46 58.42 -12.94
N CYS A 76 -43.61 59.02 -12.12
CA CYS A 76 -43.71 59.21 -10.69
C CYS A 76 -43.55 60.68 -10.26
N ILE A 77 -44.49 61.53 -10.69
CA ILE A 77 -44.61 62.99 -10.42
C ILE A 77 -44.64 63.49 -8.97
N GLN A 78 -44.37 62.62 -7.99
CA GLN A 78 -44.41 62.92 -6.55
C GLN A 78 -43.30 62.18 -5.79
N SER A 79 -42.09 62.24 -6.29
CA SER A 79 -40.90 61.79 -5.59
C SER A 79 -40.58 62.71 -4.39
N THR A 80 -40.00 62.13 -3.34
CA THR A 80 -39.60 62.89 -2.17
C THR A 80 -38.29 63.66 -2.44
N PRO A 81 -38.08 64.83 -1.81
CA PRO A 81 -36.81 65.55 -1.94
C PRO A 81 -35.60 64.68 -1.57
N GLU A 82 -35.74 63.78 -0.59
CA GLU A 82 -34.70 62.84 -0.22
C GLU A 82 -34.35 61.84 -1.32
N GLU A 83 -35.34 61.33 -2.07
CA GLU A 83 -35.13 60.42 -3.20
C GLU A 83 -34.37 61.12 -4.32
N VAL A 84 -34.80 62.33 -4.68
CA VAL A 84 -34.17 63.15 -5.72
C VAL A 84 -32.72 63.53 -5.34
N ASP A 85 -32.49 64.07 -4.14
CA ASP A 85 -31.16 64.51 -3.70
C ASP A 85 -30.16 63.35 -3.58
N SER A 86 -30.65 62.14 -3.30
CA SER A 86 -29.82 60.92 -3.18
C SER A 86 -29.52 60.26 -4.52
N GLY A 87 -30.21 60.70 -5.59
CA GLY A 87 -30.18 60.10 -6.92
C GLY A 87 -30.93 58.77 -6.98
N TRP A 88 -31.92 58.57 -6.10
CA TRP A 88 -32.74 57.35 -6.03
C TRP A 88 -33.88 57.36 -7.05
N ILE A 89 -33.54 57.70 -8.28
CA ILE A 89 -34.49 57.93 -9.36
C ILE A 89 -34.09 57.08 -10.55
N SER A 90 -35.01 56.23 -10.99
CA SER A 90 -34.85 55.37 -12.16
C SER A 90 -34.76 56.19 -13.44
N ARG A 91 -33.96 55.67 -14.37
CA ARG A 91 -33.63 56.30 -15.65
C ARG A 91 -33.77 55.38 -16.87
N TYR A 92 -34.03 54.09 -16.68
CA TYR A 92 -34.10 53.11 -17.76
C TYR A 92 -35.50 52.54 -18.00
N ASP A 93 -36.30 52.39 -16.94
CA ASP A 93 -37.65 51.85 -17.03
C ASP A 93 -38.72 52.92 -16.72
N ARG A 94 -39.22 52.99 -15.49
CA ARG A 94 -40.19 54.00 -15.06
C ARG A 94 -39.41 55.23 -14.61
N LEU A 95 -39.17 56.11 -15.57
CA LEU A 95 -38.50 57.40 -15.37
C LEU A 95 -39.14 58.16 -14.21
N GLY A 96 -38.30 58.70 -13.32
CA GLY A 96 -38.72 59.48 -12.17
C GLY A 96 -39.16 58.66 -10.95
N CYS A 97 -39.26 57.33 -11.07
CA CYS A 97 -39.65 56.48 -9.95
C CYS A 97 -38.48 56.10 -9.06
N ARG A 98 -38.78 55.76 -7.80
CA ARG A 98 -37.81 55.31 -6.80
C ARG A 98 -36.94 54.15 -7.29
N ASP A 99 -35.64 54.28 -7.08
CA ASP A 99 -34.56 53.31 -7.38
C ASP A 99 -33.52 53.39 -6.25
N VAL A 100 -33.55 52.46 -5.30
CA VAL A 100 -32.76 52.58 -4.06
C VAL A 100 -31.27 52.35 -4.28
N ASP A 101 -30.90 51.45 -5.17
CA ASP A 101 -29.50 51.05 -5.38
C ASP A 101 -28.79 51.85 -6.48
N ARG A 102 -29.56 52.54 -7.33
CA ARG A 102 -29.14 53.49 -8.38
C ARG A 102 -28.59 52.83 -9.62
N ASP A 103 -28.98 51.60 -9.89
CA ASP A 103 -28.64 50.91 -11.12
C ASP A 103 -29.37 51.52 -12.35
N GLY A 104 -30.48 52.23 -12.11
CA GLY A 104 -31.31 52.90 -13.09
C GLY A 104 -32.65 52.21 -13.37
N TYR A 105 -32.98 51.12 -12.71
CA TYR A 105 -34.26 50.40 -12.77
C TYR A 105 -35.09 50.68 -11.52
N SER A 106 -36.41 50.75 -11.67
CA SER A 106 -37.29 51.18 -10.59
C SER A 106 -37.71 50.04 -9.66
N ASP A 107 -37.73 50.34 -8.36
CA ASP A 107 -38.18 49.44 -7.30
C ASP A 107 -39.61 48.91 -7.59
N PRO A 108 -39.92 47.65 -7.20
CA PRO A 108 -41.24 47.10 -7.34
C PRO A 108 -42.27 47.82 -6.45
N THR A 109 -43.51 47.89 -6.95
CA THR A 109 -44.68 48.40 -6.22
C THR A 109 -45.84 47.42 -6.36
N ASP A 110 -46.95 47.63 -5.63
CA ASP A 110 -48.15 46.79 -5.72
C ASP A 110 -48.68 46.59 -7.15
N LEU A 111 -48.39 47.53 -8.06
CA LEU A 111 -48.81 47.49 -9.48
C LEU A 111 -47.64 47.34 -10.46
N TRP A 112 -46.41 47.28 -9.96
CA TRP A 112 -45.18 47.16 -10.73
C TRP A 112 -44.37 46.03 -10.13
N ILE A 113 -44.67 44.82 -10.56
CA ILE A 113 -44.11 43.61 -9.97
C ILE A 113 -42.72 43.39 -10.56
N ALA A 114 -41.79 42.90 -9.75
CA ALA A 114 -40.47 42.50 -10.21
C ALA A 114 -40.51 41.23 -11.06
N HIS A 115 -39.39 40.96 -11.72
CA HIS A 115 -39.11 39.67 -12.32
C HIS A 115 -39.34 38.50 -11.31
N PRO A 116 -39.76 37.30 -11.77
CA PRO A 116 -40.02 36.92 -13.16
C PRO A 116 -41.42 37.30 -13.69
N ASP A 117 -42.33 37.75 -12.81
CA ASP A 117 -43.74 38.00 -13.16
C ASP A 117 -43.98 39.41 -13.77
N GLY A 118 -43.03 40.33 -13.63
CA GLY A 118 -43.10 41.68 -14.15
C GLY A 118 -41.76 42.22 -14.65
N PHE A 119 -41.59 43.55 -14.57
CA PHE A 119 -40.47 44.27 -15.17
C PHE A 119 -39.74 45.19 -14.21
N ALA A 120 -40.19 45.27 -12.95
CA ALA A 120 -39.48 46.02 -11.93
C ALA A 120 -38.13 45.37 -11.60
N ASP A 121 -37.27 46.15 -10.99
CA ASP A 121 -36.02 45.67 -10.43
C ASP A 121 -36.28 44.51 -9.43
N ALA A 122 -35.66 43.37 -9.70
CA ALA A 122 -35.70 42.20 -8.83
C ALA A 122 -34.80 42.35 -7.59
N PHE A 123 -33.79 43.22 -7.63
CA PHE A 123 -32.74 43.32 -6.62
C PHE A 123 -32.53 44.76 -6.11
N GLN A 124 -33.55 45.32 -5.47
CA GLN A 124 -33.61 46.68 -4.87
C GLN A 124 -32.39 47.21 -4.08
N ASP A 125 -31.46 46.34 -3.68
CA ASP A 125 -30.29 46.67 -2.87
C ASP A 125 -28.95 46.33 -3.58
N ASP A 126 -28.96 45.70 -4.76
CA ASP A 126 -27.77 45.26 -5.49
C ASP A 126 -27.68 45.95 -6.86
N PRO A 127 -26.86 47.02 -6.97
CA PRO A 127 -26.82 47.83 -8.19
C PRO A 127 -26.19 47.13 -9.40
N SER A 128 -25.77 45.88 -9.24
CA SER A 128 -25.24 45.05 -10.31
C SER A 128 -26.26 44.07 -10.90
N GLN A 129 -27.42 43.92 -10.26
CA GLN A 129 -28.46 42.98 -10.62
C GLN A 129 -29.83 43.66 -10.68
N TRP A 130 -30.67 43.26 -11.64
CA TRP A 130 -32.03 43.81 -11.80
C TRP A 130 -33.00 42.90 -12.54
N TYR A 131 -32.50 41.94 -13.32
CA TYR A 131 -33.29 40.91 -13.97
C TYR A 131 -33.11 39.57 -13.26
N ASP A 132 -34.22 38.84 -13.09
CA ASP A 132 -34.27 37.48 -12.54
C ASP A 132 -35.31 36.68 -13.36
N THR A 133 -34.87 36.11 -14.47
CA THR A 133 -35.79 35.55 -15.47
C THR A 133 -36.48 34.26 -15.00
N ASP A 134 -35.87 33.46 -14.14
CA ASP A 134 -36.45 32.23 -13.61
C ASP A 134 -36.87 32.29 -12.14
N GLY A 135 -36.57 33.38 -11.44
CA GLY A 135 -37.09 33.70 -10.11
C GLY A 135 -36.40 32.92 -9.00
N ASP A 136 -35.14 32.54 -9.18
CA ASP A 136 -34.36 31.76 -8.22
C ASP A 136 -33.54 32.61 -7.23
N GLY A 137 -33.57 33.94 -7.41
CA GLY A 137 -32.87 34.88 -6.55
C GLY A 137 -31.41 35.10 -6.93
N PHE A 138 -30.95 34.62 -8.09
CA PHE A 138 -29.71 35.02 -8.73
C PHE A 138 -30.00 35.89 -9.95
N GLY A 139 -29.26 36.99 -10.11
CA GLY A 139 -29.56 37.96 -11.14
C GLY A 139 -28.92 37.64 -12.49
N ASP A 140 -29.65 37.86 -13.59
CA ASP A 140 -29.24 37.53 -14.96
C ASP A 140 -28.05 38.37 -15.49
N ASN A 141 -27.74 39.50 -14.85
CA ASN A 141 -26.80 40.46 -15.38
C ASN A 141 -25.38 39.99 -15.12
N GLU A 142 -24.62 39.74 -16.18
CA GLU A 142 -23.21 39.30 -16.07
C GLU A 142 -22.27 40.48 -15.74
N GLU A 143 -22.59 41.67 -16.22
CA GLU A 143 -21.78 42.89 -16.04
C GLU A 143 -22.66 44.12 -15.81
N TYR A 144 -22.14 45.07 -15.04
CA TYR A 144 -22.78 46.37 -14.80
C TYR A 144 -21.76 47.52 -14.92
N TYR A 145 -22.27 48.73 -15.19
CA TYR A 145 -21.43 49.93 -15.33
C TYR A 145 -21.46 50.76 -14.04
N ASP A 146 -20.29 50.94 -13.40
CA ASP A 146 -20.18 51.61 -12.09
C ASP A 146 -20.11 53.16 -12.18
N GLY A 147 -20.36 53.73 -13.34
CA GLY A 147 -20.15 55.15 -13.63
C GLY A 147 -18.79 55.47 -14.25
N GLN A 148 -17.83 54.54 -14.23
CA GLN A 148 -16.49 54.72 -14.80
C GLN A 148 -16.11 53.59 -15.77
N THR A 149 -16.40 52.34 -15.42
CA THR A 149 -15.99 51.13 -16.12
C THR A 149 -17.02 50.01 -15.99
N TRP A 150 -17.00 49.06 -16.93
CA TRP A 150 -17.74 47.82 -16.82
C TRP A 150 -17.08 46.89 -15.80
N ARG A 151 -17.88 46.30 -14.90
CA ARG A 151 -17.47 45.34 -13.89
C ARG A 151 -18.35 44.09 -13.98
N THR A 152 -17.80 42.95 -13.59
CA THR A 152 -18.58 41.73 -13.38
C THR A 152 -19.57 41.94 -12.24
N SER A 153 -20.82 41.55 -12.46
CA SER A 153 -21.85 41.67 -11.44
C SER A 153 -21.63 40.71 -10.28
N TYR A 154 -22.30 40.97 -9.17
CA TYR A 154 -22.24 40.12 -8.01
C TYR A 154 -23.09 38.87 -8.25
N ARG A 155 -22.45 37.69 -8.22
CA ARG A 155 -23.08 36.36 -8.33
C ARG A 155 -24.12 36.26 -9.46
N PRO A 156 -23.72 36.53 -10.72
CA PRO A 156 -24.65 36.43 -11.84
C PRO A 156 -25.13 35.00 -12.00
N ASP A 157 -26.40 34.85 -12.35
CA ASP A 157 -27.02 33.57 -12.65
C ASP A 157 -26.40 32.98 -13.93
N GLY A 158 -25.79 31.81 -13.77
CA GLY A 158 -25.21 31.04 -14.84
C GLY A 158 -26.21 30.19 -15.61
N CYS A 159 -27.46 30.08 -15.15
CA CYS A 159 -28.53 29.31 -15.77
C CYS A 159 -29.73 30.09 -16.29
N ARG A 160 -29.94 31.38 -15.98
CA ARG A 160 -30.87 32.39 -16.54
C ARG A 160 -32.34 32.04 -16.83
N THR A 161 -32.68 30.79 -17.02
CA THR A 161 -33.99 30.31 -17.49
C THR A 161 -34.36 28.99 -16.82
N THR A 162 -33.50 28.53 -15.91
CA THR A 162 -33.62 27.26 -15.21
C THR A 162 -33.22 27.51 -13.76
N ALA A 163 -34.23 27.74 -12.93
CA ALA A 163 -34.06 28.03 -11.52
C ALA A 163 -33.17 27.01 -10.81
N GLY A 164 -32.27 27.52 -9.99
CA GLY A 164 -31.27 26.75 -9.28
C GLY A 164 -30.86 27.35 -7.94
N GLU A 165 -30.03 26.61 -7.20
CA GLU A 165 -29.59 27.02 -5.86
C GLU A 165 -28.07 26.85 -5.68
N SER A 166 -27.35 26.47 -6.74
CA SER A 166 -25.89 26.35 -6.70
C SER A 166 -25.24 27.69 -6.36
N SER A 167 -24.13 27.62 -5.61
CA SER A 167 -23.53 28.80 -5.00
C SER A 167 -21.99 28.81 -4.96
N PHE A 168 -21.31 27.78 -5.47
CA PHE A 168 -19.84 27.69 -5.47
C PHE A 168 -19.19 27.86 -6.84
N ASP A 169 -19.73 27.26 -7.90
CA ASP A 169 -19.18 27.34 -9.25
C ASP A 169 -19.99 28.29 -10.14
N ARG A 170 -21.17 27.85 -10.54
CA ARG A 170 -22.07 28.52 -11.46
C ARG A 170 -23.32 28.81 -10.67
N TRP A 171 -23.51 30.06 -10.26
CA TRP A 171 -24.63 30.49 -9.43
C TRP A 171 -25.99 30.29 -10.16
N GLY A 172 -27.07 30.06 -9.42
CA GLY A 172 -28.43 29.96 -9.96
C GLY A 172 -28.71 28.75 -10.84
N CYS A 173 -27.87 27.71 -10.75
CA CYS A 173 -28.05 26.49 -11.53
C CYS A 173 -28.59 25.32 -10.70
N PRO A 174 -29.23 24.33 -11.35
CA PRO A 174 -29.66 23.12 -10.68
C PRO A 174 -28.52 22.49 -9.88
N ASP A 175 -28.82 22.13 -8.63
CA ASP A 175 -27.95 21.49 -7.66
C ASP A 175 -28.79 20.41 -6.98
N GLY A 176 -28.63 19.17 -7.43
CA GLY A 176 -29.49 18.05 -7.09
C GLY A 176 -29.43 17.65 -5.62
N ASP A 177 -28.24 17.75 -5.02
CA ASP A 177 -27.97 17.27 -3.67
C ASP A 177 -27.74 18.39 -2.63
N LYS A 178 -27.64 19.63 -3.09
CA LYS A 178 -27.56 20.86 -2.30
C LYS A 178 -26.23 21.03 -1.58
N ASP A 179 -25.16 20.55 -2.17
CA ASP A 179 -23.81 20.81 -1.67
C ASP A 179 -23.24 22.18 -2.11
N GLY A 180 -23.93 22.85 -3.03
CA GLY A 180 -23.64 24.16 -3.58
C GLY A 180 -22.92 24.15 -4.92
N TRP A 181 -22.53 23.00 -5.47
CA TRP A 181 -21.97 22.85 -6.81
C TRP A 181 -23.07 22.55 -7.82
N SER A 182 -22.97 23.13 -9.01
CA SER A 182 -24.00 22.96 -10.03
C SER A 182 -23.91 21.61 -10.74
N ASP A 183 -25.08 21.00 -10.97
CA ASP A 183 -25.23 19.78 -11.76
C ASP A 183 -24.59 19.97 -13.15
N PRO A 184 -23.94 18.92 -13.67
CA PRO A 184 -23.30 18.98 -14.98
C PRO A 184 -24.34 19.01 -16.10
N THR A 185 -24.05 19.78 -17.13
CA THR A 185 -24.86 19.87 -18.36
C THR A 185 -24.03 19.45 -19.58
N SER A 186 -24.64 19.39 -20.76
CA SER A 186 -23.92 19.07 -22.00
C SER A 186 -22.81 20.07 -22.37
N THR A 187 -22.88 21.29 -21.82
CA THR A 187 -21.91 22.37 -22.01
C THR A 187 -21.09 22.70 -20.76
N TRP A 188 -21.50 22.16 -19.61
CA TRP A 188 -20.83 22.31 -18.30
C TRP A 188 -20.52 20.92 -17.77
N LEU A 189 -19.41 20.34 -18.23
CA LEU A 189 -19.07 18.95 -17.90
C LEU A 189 -18.71 18.81 -16.41
N ALA A 190 -18.97 17.62 -15.87
CA ALA A 190 -18.49 17.22 -14.54
C ALA A 190 -16.96 17.17 -14.49
N SER A 191 -16.39 17.38 -13.30
CA SER A 191 -14.98 17.05 -13.02
C SER A 191 -14.65 15.60 -13.40
N PRO A 192 -13.45 15.30 -13.93
CA PRO A 192 -12.33 16.19 -14.27
C PRO A 192 -12.50 16.93 -15.61
N GLY A 193 -13.53 16.59 -16.40
CA GLY A 193 -13.72 17.12 -17.76
C GLY A 193 -14.19 18.58 -17.81
N GLY A 194 -14.71 19.08 -16.70
CA GLY A 194 -15.13 20.47 -16.50
C GLY A 194 -15.17 20.81 -15.01
N SER A 195 -16.01 21.78 -14.65
CA SER A 195 -16.12 22.29 -13.27
C SER A 195 -17.45 21.96 -12.59
N GLY A 196 -18.36 21.27 -13.28
CA GLY A 196 -19.62 20.85 -12.70
C GLY A 196 -19.43 19.71 -11.69
N ASP A 197 -20.45 19.52 -10.88
CA ASP A 197 -20.49 18.47 -9.88
C ASP A 197 -20.37 17.07 -10.52
N ALA A 198 -19.39 16.29 -10.05
CA ALA A 198 -19.18 14.92 -10.48
C ALA A 198 -20.12 13.90 -9.80
N TRP A 199 -20.72 14.24 -8.66
CA TRP A 199 -21.70 13.41 -7.96
C TRP A 199 -23.00 14.18 -7.59
N PRO A 200 -23.90 14.45 -8.56
CA PRO A 200 -25.17 15.18 -8.35
C PRO A 200 -26.18 14.58 -7.36
N GLU A 201 -25.86 13.45 -6.72
CA GLU A 201 -26.69 12.76 -5.74
C GLU A 201 -25.97 12.56 -4.39
N ASP A 202 -24.70 12.95 -4.26
CA ASP A 202 -23.89 12.77 -3.04
C ASP A 202 -23.34 14.11 -2.55
N PRO A 203 -24.01 14.75 -1.57
CA PRO A 203 -23.68 16.12 -1.15
C PRO A 203 -22.36 16.25 -0.39
N THR A 204 -21.60 15.16 -0.35
CA THR A 204 -20.30 15.10 0.29
C THR A 204 -19.16 15.05 -0.72
N GLN A 205 -19.42 14.88 -2.02
CA GLN A 205 -18.40 14.79 -3.07
C GLN A 205 -18.83 15.56 -4.31
N TRP A 206 -17.90 16.31 -4.91
CA TRP A 206 -18.21 17.13 -6.10
C TRP A 206 -17.09 17.25 -7.12
N HIS A 207 -15.84 17.00 -6.71
CA HIS A 207 -14.67 17.04 -7.57
C HIS A 207 -14.01 15.67 -7.67
N ASP A 208 -13.60 15.33 -8.88
CA ASP A 208 -12.78 14.18 -9.25
C ASP A 208 -11.62 14.74 -10.06
N SER A 209 -10.52 15.12 -9.42
CA SER A 209 -9.46 15.88 -10.08
C SER A 209 -8.63 15.05 -11.05
N ASP A 210 -8.52 13.73 -10.83
CA ASP A 210 -7.72 12.83 -11.64
C ASP A 210 -8.54 11.83 -12.48
N GLY A 211 -9.86 11.77 -12.26
CA GLY A 211 -10.80 11.02 -13.10
C GLY A 211 -10.88 9.54 -12.77
N ASP A 212 -10.54 9.13 -11.55
CA ASP A 212 -10.57 7.74 -11.13
C ASP A 212 -11.93 7.29 -10.54
N GLY A 213 -12.88 8.21 -10.46
CA GLY A 213 -14.20 7.98 -9.90
C GLY A 213 -14.19 7.91 -8.38
N ARG A 214 -13.28 8.62 -7.71
CA ARG A 214 -13.33 8.92 -6.27
C ARG A 214 -13.30 10.42 -6.05
N GLY A 215 -14.08 10.87 -5.08
CA GLY A 215 -14.24 12.29 -4.84
C GLY A 215 -13.14 12.86 -3.94
N ASP A 216 -12.64 14.04 -4.30
CA ASP A 216 -11.50 14.70 -3.67
C ASP A 216 -11.77 15.18 -2.24
N ASN A 217 -13.04 15.33 -1.83
CA ASN A 217 -13.36 15.89 -0.52
C ASN A 217 -12.99 14.87 0.57
N PRO A 218 -11.98 15.13 1.43
CA PRO A 218 -11.52 14.17 2.43
C PRO A 218 -12.56 13.85 3.52
N ARG A 219 -13.64 14.64 3.60
CA ARG A 219 -14.74 14.45 4.53
C ARG A 219 -15.95 13.75 3.91
N GLY A 220 -15.89 13.48 2.62
CA GLY A 220 -16.99 12.82 1.91
C GLY A 220 -16.94 11.31 1.95
N THR A 221 -17.91 10.71 1.30
CA THR A 221 -18.01 9.27 1.09
C THR A 221 -16.85 8.80 0.22
N THR A 222 -16.24 7.66 0.58
CA THR A 222 -15.16 7.03 -0.21
C THR A 222 -14.09 8.01 -0.71
N ALA A 223 -13.74 8.99 0.12
CA ALA A 223 -12.89 10.10 -0.27
C ALA A 223 -11.53 9.63 -0.78
N ASP A 224 -11.11 10.23 -1.89
CA ASP A 224 -9.81 9.95 -2.47
C ASP A 224 -8.68 10.45 -1.55
N VAL A 225 -7.74 9.54 -1.27
CA VAL A 225 -6.53 9.84 -0.51
C VAL A 225 -5.41 10.34 -1.42
N CYS A 226 -5.50 10.11 -2.73
CA CYS A 226 -4.56 10.52 -3.75
C CYS A 226 -5.18 11.40 -4.87
N PRO A 227 -5.78 12.59 -4.58
CA PRO A 227 -6.58 13.41 -5.52
C PRO A 227 -5.93 13.91 -6.83
N THR A 228 -4.69 13.53 -7.11
CA THR A 228 -3.93 13.99 -8.29
C THR A 228 -3.34 12.83 -9.07
N VAL A 229 -3.56 11.60 -8.62
CA VAL A 229 -2.97 10.39 -9.18
C VAL A 229 -4.04 9.30 -9.22
N ALA A 230 -4.66 9.20 -10.40
CA ALA A 230 -5.73 8.25 -10.63
C ALA A 230 -5.36 6.83 -10.16
N GLY A 231 -6.24 6.25 -9.36
CA GLY A 231 -6.03 4.98 -8.69
C GLY A 231 -7.22 4.04 -8.75
N THR A 232 -6.98 2.77 -8.42
CA THR A 232 -8.06 1.78 -8.28
C THR A 232 -8.15 1.21 -6.88
N SER A 233 -7.27 1.63 -5.97
CA SER A 233 -7.24 1.11 -4.61
C SER A 233 -8.56 1.37 -3.88
N VAL A 234 -8.91 0.46 -2.99
CA VAL A 234 -10.12 0.52 -2.19
C VAL A 234 -9.80 0.76 -0.72
N GLY A 235 -10.72 1.40 -0.01
CA GLY A 235 -10.50 1.71 1.40
C GLY A 235 -10.79 0.53 2.34
N PRO A 236 -10.58 0.76 3.65
CA PRO A 236 -10.73 -0.27 4.68
C PRO A 236 -12.11 -0.92 4.75
N SER A 237 -13.16 -0.22 4.34
CA SER A 237 -14.52 -0.76 4.31
C SER A 237 -14.74 -1.82 3.23
N SER A 238 -13.87 -1.87 2.22
CA SER A 238 -13.93 -2.83 1.11
C SER A 238 -12.76 -3.82 1.11
N GLY A 239 -11.92 -3.81 2.16
CA GLY A 239 -10.83 -4.76 2.35
C GLY A 239 -9.46 -4.31 1.85
N GLY A 240 -9.31 -3.06 1.38
CA GLY A 240 -8.03 -2.44 1.04
C GLY A 240 -7.56 -1.45 2.11
N ASP A 241 -6.55 -0.63 1.82
CA ASP A 241 -5.97 0.30 2.79
C ASP A 241 -6.45 1.75 2.64
N ARG A 242 -6.61 2.24 1.41
CA ARG A 242 -7.04 3.62 1.11
C ARG A 242 -7.74 3.71 -0.25
N TRP A 243 -8.61 4.71 -0.43
CA TRP A 243 -9.33 4.93 -1.68
C TRP A 243 -8.52 5.76 -2.67
N GLY A 244 -8.67 5.46 -3.97
CA GLY A 244 -8.25 6.31 -5.10
C GLY A 244 -6.75 6.46 -5.32
N CYS A 245 -5.94 5.60 -4.69
CA CYS A 245 -4.51 5.58 -4.91
C CYS A 245 -4.12 4.52 -5.94
N LYS A 246 -2.95 4.74 -6.56
CA LYS A 246 -2.36 3.80 -7.51
C LYS A 246 -2.29 2.39 -6.92
N ASP A 247 -2.81 1.43 -7.67
CA ASP A 247 -2.89 0.01 -7.35
C ASP A 247 -2.48 -0.73 -8.63
N THR A 248 -1.27 -1.28 -8.63
CA THR A 248 -0.60 -1.76 -9.85
C THR A 248 -1.10 -3.12 -10.31
N ASP A 249 -1.52 -4.00 -9.41
CA ASP A 249 -1.97 -5.35 -9.74
C ASP A 249 -3.50 -5.53 -9.63
N GLY A 250 -4.21 -4.55 -9.07
CA GLY A 250 -5.66 -4.45 -9.08
C GLY A 250 -6.33 -5.28 -7.97
N ASP A 251 -5.63 -5.60 -6.89
CA ASP A 251 -6.18 -6.38 -5.78
C ASP A 251 -6.97 -5.53 -4.76
N GLY A 252 -6.91 -4.21 -4.91
CA GLY A 252 -7.58 -3.22 -4.08
C GLY A 252 -6.69 -2.60 -3.00
N TRP A 253 -5.45 -3.05 -2.80
CA TRP A 253 -4.47 -2.38 -1.95
C TRP A 253 -3.69 -1.36 -2.77
N SER A 254 -3.38 -0.21 -2.16
CA SER A 254 -2.55 0.79 -2.83
C SER A 254 -1.08 0.35 -2.85
N ASP A 255 -0.33 0.74 -3.89
CA ASP A 255 1.12 0.49 -4.01
C ASP A 255 1.94 0.91 -2.77
N LEU A 256 1.42 1.87 -1.99
CA LEU A 256 2.07 2.37 -0.77
C LEU A 256 1.81 1.49 0.46
N GLY A 257 0.69 0.76 0.48
CA GLY A 257 0.27 -0.13 1.55
C GLY A 257 0.47 -1.61 1.24
N ASP A 258 0.79 -1.92 -0.01
CA ASP A 258 0.96 -3.26 -0.54
C ASP A 258 2.45 -3.69 -0.51
N ALA A 259 2.73 -4.81 0.16
CA ALA A 259 4.05 -5.42 0.20
C ALA A 259 4.46 -6.10 -1.13
N PHE A 260 3.48 -6.47 -1.98
CA PHE A 260 3.65 -7.22 -3.21
C PHE A 260 2.89 -6.60 -4.39
N ILE A 261 3.27 -5.37 -4.76
CA ILE A 261 2.68 -4.52 -5.83
C ILE A 261 2.46 -5.13 -7.24
N HIS A 262 2.84 -6.39 -7.46
CA HIS A 262 2.74 -7.09 -8.73
C HIS A 262 2.10 -8.47 -8.59
N GLU A 263 1.61 -8.85 -7.41
CA GLU A 263 1.04 -10.15 -7.13
C GLU A 263 -0.32 -9.99 -6.42
N PRO A 264 -1.43 -9.99 -7.17
CA PRO A 264 -2.75 -9.56 -6.67
C PRO A 264 -3.39 -10.52 -5.68
N THR A 265 -2.68 -11.58 -5.30
CA THR A 265 -3.13 -12.54 -4.30
C THR A 265 -2.49 -12.32 -2.94
N GLN A 266 -1.48 -11.45 -2.85
CA GLN A 266 -0.73 -11.12 -1.65
C GLN A 266 -0.62 -9.60 -1.51
N TRP A 267 -0.91 -9.05 -0.34
CA TRP A 267 -0.77 -7.60 -0.08
C TRP A 267 -0.05 -7.27 1.22
N ARG A 268 0.16 -8.28 2.07
CA ARG A 268 0.66 -8.13 3.44
C ARG A 268 1.75 -9.16 3.70
N ASP A 269 2.83 -8.69 4.33
CA ASP A 269 3.95 -9.48 4.85
C ASP A 269 4.19 -9.00 6.29
N SER A 270 3.67 -9.75 7.27
CA SER A 270 3.63 -9.29 8.67
C SER A 270 4.99 -9.40 9.38
N ASP A 271 5.85 -10.34 8.97
CA ASP A 271 7.17 -10.55 9.57
C ASP A 271 8.35 -10.11 8.68
N GLY A 272 8.05 -9.71 7.45
CA GLY A 272 8.97 -9.10 6.50
C GLY A 272 9.92 -10.09 5.86
N ASP A 273 9.55 -11.37 5.72
CA ASP A 273 10.42 -12.41 5.16
C ASP A 273 10.34 -12.54 3.63
N GLY A 274 9.39 -11.85 3.00
CA GLY A 274 9.16 -11.84 1.56
C GLY A 274 8.14 -12.87 1.08
N PHE A 275 7.45 -13.58 1.97
CA PHE A 275 6.26 -14.38 1.66
C PHE A 275 5.01 -13.67 2.18
N GLY A 276 3.91 -13.76 1.42
CA GLY A 276 2.68 -13.04 1.78
C GLY A 276 1.80 -13.82 2.73
N ASP A 277 1.22 -13.17 3.73
CA ASP A 277 0.43 -13.80 4.81
C ASP A 277 -0.78 -14.62 4.31
N ARG A 278 -1.26 -14.37 3.08
CA ARG A 278 -2.45 -15.05 2.56
C ARG A 278 -2.07 -16.46 2.09
N MET A 279 -2.32 -17.45 2.94
CA MET A 279 -2.11 -18.89 2.65
C MET A 279 -2.64 -19.37 1.29
N THR A 280 -3.77 -18.83 0.82
CA THR A 280 -4.38 -19.24 -0.45
C THR A 280 -3.85 -18.49 -1.67
N GLY A 281 -3.02 -17.47 -1.46
CA GLY A 281 -2.39 -16.71 -2.53
C GLY A 281 -1.15 -17.40 -3.08
N HIS A 282 -0.51 -16.76 -4.04
CA HIS A 282 0.76 -17.21 -4.60
C HIS A 282 1.82 -17.21 -3.51
N GLN A 283 2.50 -18.35 -3.33
CA GLN A 283 3.58 -18.53 -2.34
C GLN A 283 3.22 -17.97 -0.95
N GLY A 284 2.02 -18.29 -0.46
CA GLY A 284 1.58 -17.84 0.86
C GLY A 284 2.48 -18.36 1.98
N ASP A 285 2.81 -17.47 2.91
CA ASP A 285 3.61 -17.76 4.09
C ASP A 285 2.83 -18.67 5.03
N ALA A 286 3.43 -19.82 5.35
CA ALA A 286 2.88 -20.78 6.27
C ALA A 286 3.24 -20.50 7.75
N CYS A 287 4.10 -19.51 8.01
CA CYS A 287 4.41 -18.96 9.33
C CYS A 287 4.32 -17.40 9.40
N PRO A 288 3.15 -16.77 9.16
CA PRO A 288 2.99 -15.29 8.98
C PRO A 288 3.53 -14.36 10.07
N GLU A 289 3.92 -14.88 11.23
CA GLU A 289 4.35 -14.10 12.40
C GLU A 289 5.81 -14.39 12.76
N THR A 290 6.52 -15.23 11.99
CA THR A 290 7.86 -15.67 12.31
C THR A 290 8.68 -15.79 11.04
N ARG A 291 9.47 -14.73 10.80
CA ARG A 291 10.36 -14.62 9.66
C ARG A 291 11.15 -15.91 9.45
N GLY A 292 11.03 -16.46 8.25
CA GLY A 292 11.72 -17.66 7.84
C GLY A 292 12.37 -17.57 6.48
N THR A 293 12.97 -18.69 6.07
CA THR A 293 13.66 -18.83 4.78
C THR A 293 13.38 -20.16 4.10
N SER A 294 12.56 -21.04 4.69
CA SER A 294 12.19 -22.32 4.07
C SER A 294 11.50 -22.09 2.72
N LEU A 295 11.86 -22.93 1.74
CA LEU A 295 11.42 -22.82 0.34
C LEU A 295 10.76 -24.10 -0.19
N LEU A 296 10.95 -25.26 0.45
CA LEU A 296 10.59 -26.56 -0.12
C LEU A 296 9.30 -27.15 0.48
N ASP A 297 9.09 -27.00 1.79
CA ASP A 297 7.91 -27.52 2.48
C ASP A 297 6.98 -26.39 2.93
N ARG A 298 7.35 -25.68 3.99
CA ARG A 298 6.53 -24.69 4.68
C ARG A 298 7.15 -23.33 4.40
N LEU A 299 6.73 -22.73 3.29
CA LEU A 299 7.22 -21.43 2.81
C LEU A 299 7.16 -20.39 3.93
N GLY A 300 8.21 -19.57 4.04
CA GLY A 300 8.31 -18.49 5.04
C GLY A 300 8.51 -18.95 6.49
N CYS A 301 8.69 -20.25 6.72
CA CYS A 301 9.01 -20.74 8.05
C CYS A 301 10.51 -20.78 8.31
N ARG A 302 10.84 -20.69 9.60
CA ARG A 302 12.20 -20.78 10.09
C ARG A 302 12.89 -22.04 9.56
N ASP A 303 14.06 -21.83 8.97
CA ASP A 303 14.99 -22.84 8.47
C ASP A 303 16.36 -22.43 9.02
N THR A 304 16.83 -23.14 10.04
CA THR A 304 17.98 -22.70 10.85
C THR A 304 19.32 -22.92 10.13
N ASP A 305 19.43 -23.87 9.21
CA ASP A 305 20.67 -24.19 8.50
C ASP A 305 20.67 -23.82 7.00
N GLY A 306 19.51 -23.49 6.45
CA GLY A 306 19.35 -22.90 5.12
C GLY A 306 19.32 -23.93 4.00
N ASP A 307 18.93 -25.17 4.27
CA ASP A 307 18.82 -26.22 3.25
C ASP A 307 17.50 -26.18 2.45
N GLY A 308 16.56 -25.35 2.90
CA GLY A 308 15.27 -25.12 2.29
C GLY A 308 14.09 -25.84 2.96
N TRP A 309 14.34 -26.69 3.97
CA TRP A 309 13.30 -27.36 4.77
C TRP A 309 13.09 -26.63 6.10
N SER A 310 11.84 -26.60 6.57
CA SER A 310 11.50 -25.87 7.79
C SER A 310 11.84 -26.64 9.07
N ASP A 311 12.28 -25.91 10.10
CA ASP A 311 12.47 -26.43 11.45
C ASP A 311 11.17 -27.13 11.94
N PRO A 312 11.28 -28.26 12.66
CA PRO A 312 10.14 -29.01 13.16
C PRO A 312 9.40 -28.23 14.25
N THR A 313 8.08 -28.33 14.21
CA THR A 313 7.18 -27.75 15.22
C THR A 313 6.21 -28.81 15.75
N GLU A 314 5.51 -28.54 16.85
CA GLU A 314 4.53 -29.49 17.39
C GLU A 314 3.43 -29.88 16.37
N SER A 315 3.08 -28.94 15.48
CA SER A 315 2.09 -29.14 14.40
C SER A 315 2.66 -29.71 13.10
N TRP A 316 3.98 -29.65 12.93
CA TRP A 316 4.69 -30.10 11.73
C TRP A 316 5.96 -30.84 12.16
N PRO A 317 5.83 -32.13 12.52
CA PRO A 317 6.94 -32.90 13.04
C PRO A 317 7.99 -33.19 11.95
N ALA A 318 9.21 -33.47 12.41
CA ALA A 318 10.31 -33.93 11.55
C ALA A 318 9.97 -35.25 10.85
N HIS A 319 10.67 -35.51 9.73
CA HIS A 319 10.72 -36.84 9.12
C HIS A 319 11.09 -37.92 10.16
N PRO A 320 10.51 -39.13 10.13
CA PRO A 320 9.57 -39.67 9.14
C PRO A 320 8.09 -39.46 9.50
N PHE A 321 7.79 -38.85 10.65
CA PHE A 321 6.40 -38.66 11.10
C PHE A 321 5.72 -37.46 10.44
N GLY A 322 6.49 -36.50 9.96
CA GLY A 322 6.04 -35.39 9.14
C GLY A 322 7.02 -35.08 8.01
N SER A 323 6.99 -33.84 7.55
CA SER A 323 7.80 -33.39 6.41
C SER A 323 8.75 -32.25 6.78
N ALA A 324 8.88 -31.94 8.08
CA ALA A 324 9.85 -30.97 8.56
C ALA A 324 11.26 -31.57 8.55
N ASP A 325 12.23 -30.68 8.65
CA ASP A 325 13.64 -31.03 8.75
C ASP A 325 13.93 -31.86 10.02
N ALA A 326 14.54 -33.04 9.84
CA ALA A 326 15.02 -33.90 10.92
C ALA A 326 16.34 -33.41 11.55
N PHE A 327 17.14 -32.63 10.82
CA PHE A 327 18.42 -32.08 11.27
C PHE A 327 18.52 -30.56 11.10
N PRO A 328 17.83 -29.75 11.94
CA PRO A 328 17.76 -28.27 11.86
C PRO A 328 19.08 -27.48 11.95
N THR A 329 20.23 -28.16 11.97
CA THR A 329 21.55 -27.55 12.12
C THR A 329 22.58 -28.12 11.14
N GLU A 330 22.16 -29.01 10.24
CA GLU A 330 23.01 -29.66 9.25
C GLU A 330 22.39 -29.52 7.85
N ALA A 331 22.83 -28.50 7.12
CA ALA A 331 22.24 -28.10 5.84
C ALA A 331 22.34 -29.13 4.68
N LEU A 332 22.96 -30.29 4.92
CA LEU A 332 23.08 -31.37 3.94
C LEU A 332 22.18 -32.56 4.27
N GLN A 333 21.46 -32.51 5.38
CA GLN A 333 20.63 -33.60 5.90
C GLN A 333 19.30 -33.05 6.35
N TRP A 334 18.19 -33.61 5.86
CA TRP A 334 16.85 -33.22 6.32
C TRP A 334 15.92 -34.40 6.60
N MET A 335 16.31 -35.59 6.15
CA MET A 335 15.48 -36.79 6.14
C MET A 335 16.16 -37.87 6.97
N ASP A 336 15.43 -38.44 7.92
CA ASP A 336 15.86 -39.56 8.77
C ASP A 336 14.73 -40.60 8.76
N THR A 337 14.88 -41.68 7.98
CA THR A 337 13.79 -42.66 7.80
C THR A 337 13.64 -43.61 8.99
N ASP A 338 14.74 -44.01 9.61
CA ASP A 338 14.76 -45.03 10.65
C ASP A 338 14.94 -44.49 12.08
N GLN A 339 15.18 -43.18 12.22
CA GLN A 339 15.28 -42.42 13.47
C GLN A 339 16.51 -42.75 14.32
N ASP A 340 17.63 -43.10 13.68
CA ASP A 340 18.87 -43.42 14.37
C ASP A 340 19.78 -42.20 14.62
N GLY A 341 19.43 -41.05 14.03
CA GLY A 341 20.18 -39.79 14.14
C GLY A 341 21.26 -39.60 13.07
N PHE A 342 21.26 -40.40 12.01
CA PHE A 342 21.96 -40.17 10.76
C PHE A 342 20.94 -39.94 9.64
N GLY A 343 21.25 -39.03 8.73
CA GLY A 343 20.32 -38.63 7.67
C GLY A 343 20.55 -39.38 6.37
N ASP A 344 19.48 -39.69 5.67
CA ASP A 344 19.43 -40.54 4.49
C ASP A 344 20.21 -39.98 3.28
N LEU A 345 20.56 -38.69 3.27
CA LEU A 345 21.29 -38.10 2.15
C LEU A 345 22.74 -38.62 2.14
N PRO A 346 23.31 -39.01 0.99
CA PRO A 346 24.64 -39.64 0.92
C PRO A 346 25.81 -38.66 1.13
N LEU A 347 25.55 -37.42 1.54
CA LEU A 347 26.52 -36.34 1.63
C LEU A 347 26.46 -35.68 3.01
N GLY A 348 27.59 -35.17 3.49
CA GLY A 348 27.66 -34.50 4.79
C GLY A 348 28.22 -35.39 5.91
N ALA A 349 28.34 -34.79 7.10
CA ALA A 349 29.00 -35.41 8.25
C ALA A 349 28.12 -36.41 8.99
N PHE A 350 26.80 -36.36 8.79
CA PHE A 350 25.80 -37.21 9.43
C PHE A 350 25.06 -38.10 8.44
N ARG A 351 25.69 -38.46 7.31
CA ARG A 351 25.05 -39.36 6.33
C ARG A 351 24.80 -40.74 6.91
N ASP A 352 23.74 -41.37 6.47
CA ASP A 352 23.42 -42.76 6.72
C ASP A 352 23.68 -43.60 5.47
N ASP A 353 24.56 -44.59 5.62
CA ASP A 353 24.89 -45.56 4.59
C ASP A 353 23.89 -46.76 4.61
N CYS A 354 23.03 -46.86 5.63
CA CYS A 354 21.97 -47.85 5.83
C CYS A 354 20.56 -47.26 6.16
N PRO A 355 19.94 -46.43 5.29
CA PRO A 355 18.74 -45.60 5.60
C PRO A 355 17.45 -46.29 6.08
N GLU A 356 17.39 -47.63 6.07
CA GLU A 356 16.21 -48.40 6.48
C GLU A 356 16.45 -49.21 7.78
N GLU A 357 17.67 -49.18 8.32
CA GLU A 357 18.10 -50.04 9.43
C GLU A 357 18.83 -49.25 10.52
N THR A 358 18.15 -49.06 11.66
CA THR A 358 18.69 -48.26 12.77
C THR A 358 20.10 -48.67 13.19
N GLY A 359 21.03 -47.73 13.18
CA GLY A 359 22.44 -47.97 13.46
C GLY A 359 23.13 -46.91 14.32
N GLN A 360 24.36 -47.20 14.72
CA GLN A 360 25.22 -46.23 15.43
C GLN A 360 26.67 -46.26 14.96
N SER A 361 26.99 -47.05 13.92
CA SER A 361 28.34 -47.13 13.37
C SER A 361 28.80 -45.76 12.84
N ARG A 362 30.10 -45.46 12.96
CA ARG A 362 30.67 -44.15 12.56
C ARG A 362 32.00 -44.24 11.82
N ARG A 363 32.65 -45.40 11.80
CA ARG A 363 34.05 -45.55 11.37
C ARG A 363 34.20 -46.03 9.93
N ASP A 364 33.60 -47.17 9.60
CA ASP A 364 33.61 -47.73 8.24
C ASP A 364 32.44 -47.21 7.41
N VAL A 365 31.23 -47.51 7.87
CA VAL A 365 29.95 -47.03 7.35
C VAL A 365 29.23 -46.33 8.49
N GLN A 366 28.46 -45.32 8.16
CA GLN A 366 27.78 -44.48 9.12
C GLN A 366 26.28 -44.82 9.15
N GLY A 367 25.65 -44.85 10.32
CA GLY A 367 24.21 -45.18 10.46
C GLY A 367 23.83 -46.65 10.24
N CYS A 368 24.80 -47.56 10.19
CA CYS A 368 24.51 -48.99 10.10
C CYS A 368 24.49 -49.69 11.48
N PRO A 369 23.85 -50.86 11.61
CA PRO A 369 23.82 -51.63 12.84
C PRO A 369 25.22 -51.87 13.44
N ASP A 370 25.38 -51.46 14.70
CA ASP A 370 26.57 -51.72 15.54
C ASP A 370 26.06 -52.30 16.87
N GLY A 371 25.95 -53.62 16.93
CA GLY A 371 25.39 -54.31 18.08
C GLY A 371 26.31 -54.28 19.32
N ASN A 372 27.60 -53.99 19.15
CA ASN A 372 28.60 -54.06 20.21
C ASN A 372 29.07 -52.67 20.70
N GLY A 373 28.73 -51.60 19.98
CA GLY A 373 29.00 -50.20 20.30
C GLY A 373 30.47 -49.81 20.19
N ASP A 374 31.26 -50.51 19.38
CA ASP A 374 32.68 -50.23 19.16
C ASP A 374 32.96 -49.17 18.07
N GLY A 375 31.90 -48.73 17.39
CA GLY A 375 31.87 -47.70 16.36
C GLY A 375 32.06 -48.23 14.94
N TRP A 376 32.29 -49.53 14.74
CA TRP A 376 32.29 -50.21 13.45
C TRP A 376 30.96 -50.92 13.21
N SER A 377 30.58 -51.09 11.94
CA SER A 377 29.37 -51.84 11.61
C SER A 377 29.50 -53.34 11.89
N ASP A 378 28.38 -54.01 12.17
CA ASP A 378 28.29 -55.46 12.29
C ASP A 378 28.79 -56.18 11.02
N ALA A 379 28.65 -55.54 9.84
CA ALA A 379 29.12 -56.05 8.56
C ALA A 379 30.66 -56.06 8.44
N TYR A 380 31.36 -55.16 9.14
CA TYR A 380 32.83 -55.16 9.23
C TYR A 380 33.35 -56.34 10.06
N GLY A 381 32.61 -56.68 11.12
CA GLY A 381 32.81 -57.86 11.96
C GLY A 381 33.77 -57.65 13.14
N ASP A 382 33.42 -58.26 14.28
CA ASP A 382 34.08 -58.07 15.59
C ASP A 382 35.60 -58.23 15.59
N PHE A 383 36.13 -59.25 14.89
CA PHE A 383 37.58 -59.49 14.89
C PHE A 383 38.32 -58.45 14.05
N ALA A 384 37.75 -58.03 12.91
CA ALA A 384 38.35 -57.00 12.08
C ALA A 384 38.32 -55.65 12.80
N ALA A 385 37.19 -55.31 13.43
CA ALA A 385 37.04 -54.12 14.27
C ALA A 385 38.06 -54.13 15.43
N ALA A 386 38.21 -55.25 16.14
CA ALA A 386 39.17 -55.36 17.23
C ALA A 386 40.65 -55.21 16.80
N VAL A 387 41.00 -55.67 15.59
CA VAL A 387 42.32 -55.44 15.00
C VAL A 387 42.50 -53.97 14.62
N ALA A 388 41.50 -53.34 14.00
CA ALA A 388 41.55 -51.94 13.62
C ALA A 388 41.67 -51.02 14.86
N ILE A 389 40.85 -51.25 15.88
CA ILE A 389 40.90 -50.53 17.16
C ILE A 389 42.26 -50.73 17.85
N MET A 390 42.83 -51.94 17.85
CA MET A 390 44.17 -52.18 18.40
C MET A 390 45.24 -51.33 17.70
N GLY A 391 45.08 -51.11 16.38
CA GLY A 391 45.99 -50.28 15.59
C GLY A 391 45.93 -48.79 15.95
N GLU A 392 44.75 -48.27 16.31
CA GLU A 392 44.55 -46.87 16.68
C GLU A 392 44.77 -46.59 18.16
N ASP A 393 44.05 -47.32 19.02
CA ASP A 393 44.16 -47.29 20.47
C ASP A 393 44.26 -48.72 21.03
N PRO A 394 45.49 -49.22 21.27
CA PRO A 394 45.69 -50.56 21.78
C PRO A 394 45.06 -50.78 23.16
N ALA A 395 44.79 -49.73 23.95
CA ALA A 395 44.15 -49.89 25.26
C ALA A 395 42.63 -50.10 25.16
N ALA A 396 42.00 -49.66 24.06
CA ALA A 396 40.57 -49.74 23.82
C ALA A 396 40.12 -51.09 23.24
N SER A 397 41.00 -51.84 22.56
CA SER A 397 40.67 -53.13 21.97
C SER A 397 40.75 -54.28 22.98
N TRP A 398 39.69 -55.10 23.05
CA TRP A 398 39.69 -56.34 23.84
C TRP A 398 40.77 -57.33 23.39
N LEU A 399 41.12 -57.31 22.08
CA LEU A 399 42.09 -58.21 21.48
C LEU A 399 43.50 -57.99 22.07
N THR A 400 43.84 -56.77 22.51
CA THR A 400 45.11 -56.47 23.19
C THR A 400 45.23 -57.26 24.48
N TYR A 401 44.17 -57.28 25.29
CA TYR A 401 44.14 -58.03 26.53
C TYR A 401 44.12 -59.54 26.29
N ALA A 402 43.47 -59.99 25.21
CA ALA A 402 43.48 -61.41 24.81
C ALA A 402 44.89 -61.88 24.41
N VAL A 403 45.63 -61.10 23.61
CA VAL A 403 47.02 -61.40 23.23
C VAL A 403 47.94 -61.39 24.46
N MET A 404 47.81 -60.40 25.34
CA MET A 404 48.58 -60.33 26.59
C MET A 404 48.29 -61.53 27.51
N SER A 405 47.02 -61.92 27.64
CA SER A 405 46.58 -63.07 28.44
C SER A 405 47.07 -64.39 27.84
N ALA A 406 46.99 -64.56 26.52
CA ALA A 406 47.53 -65.72 25.82
C ALA A 406 49.05 -65.82 25.98
N GLY A 407 49.78 -64.69 25.86
CA GLY A 407 51.21 -64.62 26.14
C GLY A 407 51.55 -65.03 27.57
N PHE A 408 50.78 -64.56 28.56
CA PHE A 408 50.95 -64.94 29.96
C PHE A 408 50.65 -66.42 30.19
N LEU A 409 49.56 -66.95 29.63
CA LEU A 409 49.17 -68.36 29.75
C LEU A 409 50.17 -69.30 29.06
N LEU A 410 50.67 -68.94 27.87
CA LEU A 410 51.72 -69.69 27.18
C LEU A 410 53.04 -69.63 27.95
N GLY A 411 53.39 -68.47 28.53
CA GLY A 411 54.53 -68.33 29.43
C GLY A 411 54.41 -69.20 30.68
N ALA A 412 53.24 -69.22 31.32
CA ALA A 412 52.95 -70.06 32.48
C ALA A 412 52.95 -71.55 32.13
N LEU A 413 52.35 -71.95 31.00
CA LEU A 413 52.36 -73.32 30.49
C LEU A 413 53.79 -73.77 30.16
N GLY A 414 54.56 -72.92 29.50
CA GLY A 414 55.99 -73.14 29.23
C GLY A 414 56.78 -73.33 30.53
N ALA A 415 56.54 -72.49 31.55
CA ALA A 415 57.16 -72.65 32.86
C ALA A 415 56.76 -73.97 33.55
N VAL A 416 55.50 -74.41 33.44
CA VAL A 416 55.04 -75.70 33.97
C VAL A 416 55.68 -76.87 33.22
N LEU A 417 55.79 -76.81 31.90
CA LEU A 417 56.46 -77.84 31.09
C LEU A 417 57.95 -77.92 31.43
N VAL A 418 58.64 -76.79 31.57
CA VAL A 418 60.06 -76.74 31.98
C VAL A 418 60.23 -77.28 33.40
N LYS A 419 59.35 -76.94 34.33
CA LYS A 419 59.36 -77.47 35.70
C LYS A 419 59.06 -78.98 35.72
N GLY A 420 58.15 -79.45 34.87
CA GLY A 420 57.86 -80.87 34.67
C GLY A 420 59.01 -81.64 34.02
N ALA A 421 59.75 -81.02 33.08
CA ALA A 421 60.95 -81.58 32.48
C ALA A 421 62.13 -81.63 33.47
N ARG A 422 62.32 -80.59 34.30
CA ARG A 422 63.29 -80.61 35.41
C ARG A 422 62.96 -81.70 36.43
N ARG A 423 61.70 -81.81 36.87
CA ARG A 423 61.27 -82.92 37.74
C ARG A 423 61.49 -84.29 37.12
N ARG A 424 61.23 -84.47 35.81
CA ARG A 424 61.55 -85.72 35.12
C ARG A 424 63.04 -86.02 35.10
N ARG A 425 63.90 -84.99 34.96
CA ARG A 425 65.36 -85.12 35.04
C ARG A 425 65.83 -85.55 36.43
N GLU A 426 65.30 -84.91 37.48
CA GLU A 426 65.56 -85.28 38.89
C GLU A 426 65.08 -86.70 39.21
N LEU A 427 63.93 -87.11 38.68
CA LEU A 427 63.37 -88.44 38.88
C LEU A 427 64.18 -89.51 38.11
N LEU A 428 64.73 -89.18 36.94
CA LEU A 428 65.67 -90.02 36.18
C LEU A 428 67.02 -90.17 36.91
N GLU A 429 67.52 -89.10 37.53
CA GLU A 429 68.71 -89.17 38.40
C GLU A 429 68.46 -90.03 39.65
N GLN A 430 67.30 -89.92 40.29
CA GLN A 430 66.93 -90.79 41.41
C GLN A 430 66.78 -92.26 40.99
N LEU A 431 66.22 -92.53 39.80
CA LEU A 431 66.11 -93.89 39.25
C LEU A 431 67.48 -94.48 38.87
N MET A 432 68.43 -93.66 38.45
CA MET A 432 69.82 -94.04 38.21
C MET A 432 70.54 -94.35 39.54
N LEU A 433 70.28 -93.57 40.60
CA LEU A 433 70.83 -93.80 41.94
C LEU A 433 70.26 -95.08 42.59
N ASP A 434 68.94 -95.30 42.50
CA ASP A 434 68.29 -96.49 43.05
C ASP A 434 68.80 -97.78 42.38
N LYS A 435 69.06 -97.70 41.06
CA LYS A 435 69.64 -98.80 40.28
C LYS A 435 71.12 -99.07 40.62
N GLU A 436 71.89 -98.06 41.03
CA GLU A 436 73.24 -98.25 41.59
C GLU A 436 73.21 -98.90 42.99
N THR A 437 72.21 -98.61 43.81
CA THR A 437 72.04 -99.26 45.13
C THR A 437 71.50 -100.69 45.07
N GLU A 438 70.69 -101.06 44.07
CA GLU A 438 70.28 -102.47 43.86
C GLU A 438 71.43 -103.36 43.35
N LEU A 439 72.42 -102.79 42.64
CA LEU A 439 73.59 -103.53 42.14
C LEU A 439 74.67 -103.79 43.21
N MET A 440 74.60 -103.14 44.38
CA MET A 440 75.57 -103.29 45.48
C MET A 440 75.17 -104.35 46.54
N ASN A 441 73.95 -104.92 46.49
CA ASN A 441 73.44 -105.83 47.52
C ASN A 441 72.84 -107.13 46.96
N SER A 442 73.59 -107.88 46.17
CA SER A 442 73.27 -109.30 45.91
C SER A 442 74.53 -110.15 45.73
N PRO A 443 74.69 -111.25 46.49
CA PRO A 443 75.89 -112.09 46.47
C PRO A 443 75.80 -113.25 45.46
N GLY A 444 76.87 -113.44 44.69
CA GLY A 444 77.48 -114.75 44.49
C GLY A 444 77.08 -115.60 43.27
N MET A 445 77.98 -115.53 42.27
CA MET A 445 78.52 -116.64 41.45
C MET A 445 77.68 -117.33 40.36
N GLY A 446 78.30 -117.39 39.18
CA GLY A 446 77.96 -118.27 38.07
C GLY A 446 78.89 -118.06 36.88
N GLU A 447 80.18 -118.33 37.07
CA GLU A 447 81.24 -118.33 36.07
C GLU A 447 80.99 -119.36 34.97
N VAL A 448 80.93 -118.93 33.70
CA VAL A 448 81.03 -119.82 32.52
C VAL A 448 81.96 -119.14 31.50
N VAL A 449 83.14 -119.73 31.33
CA VAL A 449 84.21 -119.31 30.39
C VAL A 449 83.99 -120.05 29.04
N PRO A 450 84.41 -119.47 27.89
CA PRO A 450 83.61 -119.43 26.67
C PRO A 450 84.01 -120.47 25.63
N GLU A 451 83.09 -120.75 24.71
CA GLU A 451 83.40 -121.44 23.46
C GLU A 451 83.27 -120.44 22.30
N MET A 452 84.42 -120.12 21.69
CA MET A 452 84.53 -119.24 20.52
C MET A 452 84.30 -120.05 19.25
N ILE A 453 83.47 -119.52 18.33
CA ILE A 453 83.36 -119.99 16.94
C ILE A 453 83.43 -118.76 16.00
N PRO A 454 84.06 -118.89 14.81
CA PRO A 454 85.04 -117.94 14.28
C PRO A 454 84.53 -116.93 13.22
N LEU A 455 85.50 -116.14 12.75
CA LEU A 455 85.51 -114.88 12.02
C LEU A 455 85.08 -114.97 10.52
N ASP A 456 83.98 -115.67 10.23
CA ASP A 456 83.65 -116.08 8.85
C ASP A 456 82.23 -115.66 8.41
N GLN A 457 81.46 -114.98 9.26
CA GLN A 457 80.05 -114.65 8.99
C GLN A 457 79.74 -113.14 9.07
N LEU A 458 80.56 -112.35 8.38
CA LEU A 458 80.24 -110.95 8.04
C LEU A 458 79.32 -110.91 6.80
N PRO A 459 78.21 -110.15 6.86
CA PRO A 459 77.81 -109.31 5.72
C PRO A 459 77.43 -107.88 6.18
N GLN A 460 78.22 -106.87 5.80
CA GLN A 460 78.07 -105.93 4.67
C GLN A 460 77.14 -104.71 4.95
N LEU A 461 77.79 -103.54 5.06
CA LEU A 461 77.19 -102.21 4.97
C LEU A 461 76.90 -101.85 3.51
N PRO A 462 75.84 -101.07 3.26
CA PRO A 462 75.89 -100.04 2.22
C PRO A 462 75.17 -98.74 2.69
N PRO A 463 75.13 -97.64 1.92
CA PRO A 463 76.10 -96.55 1.99
C PRO A 463 75.43 -95.19 2.24
N THR A 464 76.25 -94.14 2.32
CA THR A 464 75.84 -92.73 2.31
C THR A 464 75.95 -92.17 0.89
N GLU A 465 74.90 -91.53 0.38
CA GLU A 465 74.83 -90.54 -0.73
C GLU A 465 73.53 -89.74 -0.48
N GLY A 466 73.38 -88.43 -0.67
CA GLY A 466 74.13 -87.43 -1.42
C GLY A 466 73.16 -86.67 -2.35
N GLY A 467 73.06 -85.34 -2.20
CA GLY A 467 72.41 -84.37 -3.14
C GLY A 467 70.87 -84.44 -3.25
N GLU A 468 70.12 -83.45 -3.70
CA GLU A 468 70.28 -82.05 -4.13
C GLU A 468 68.83 -81.50 -4.33
N GLU A 469 68.67 -80.17 -4.40
CA GLU A 469 67.46 -79.33 -4.60
C GLU A 469 66.72 -79.60 -5.97
N PRO A 470 65.75 -78.79 -6.51
CA PRO A 470 65.10 -77.53 -6.07
C PRO A 470 63.57 -77.40 -6.33
N GLU A 471 63.07 -76.19 -6.00
CA GLU A 471 61.79 -75.50 -6.25
C GLU A 471 60.85 -75.30 -5.05
#